data_AF-A0A949XQX9-F1
#
_entry.id   AF-A0A949XQX9-F1
#
_cell.length_a   1.000
_cell.length_b   1.000
_cell.length_c   1.000
_cell.angle_alpha   90.00
_cell.angle_beta   90.00
_cell.angle_gamma   90.00
#
_symmetry.space_group_name_H-M   'P 1'
#
loop_
_entity.id
_entity.type
_entity.pdbx_description
1 polymer ?
#
loop_
_entity_poly.entity_id
_entity_poly.type
_entity_poly.pdbx_seq_one_letter_code
_entity_poly.pdbx_strand_id
1 'polypeptide(L)'
;MLSRTISAIQCFEDERGHETLGLLSQIGPGITVERCGAGFNERTVKVRVNGHHYFVFVQDLEAQAKAADGKGGGFQARAGPA
;
A
#
# COMPACT_ATOMS: atom_id res chain seq x y z
N MET A 1 4.66 6.55 -1.76
CA MET A 1 4.32 6.92 -0.36
C MET A 1 2.84 6.68 -0.14
N LEU A 2 2.44 6.15 1.02
CA LEU A 2 1.05 5.82 1.30
C LEU A 2 0.21 7.07 1.58
N SER A 3 -1.04 7.11 1.08
CA SER A 3 -1.97 8.22 1.33
C SER A 3 -2.99 7.95 2.45
N ARG A 4 -3.11 6.70 2.88
CA ARG A 4 -3.98 6.26 3.98
C ARG A 4 -3.35 5.09 4.73
N THR A 5 -3.94 4.75 5.87
CA THR A 5 -3.59 3.52 6.58
C THR A 5 -4.09 2.30 5.80
N ILE A 6 -3.25 1.27 5.69
CA ILE A 6 -3.59 -0.02 5.05
C ILE A 6 -3.29 -1.18 6.00
N SER A 7 -4.03 -2.28 5.83
CA SER A 7 -3.79 -3.52 6.57
C SER A 7 -2.61 -4.28 5.97
N ALA A 8 -1.76 -4.83 6.84
CA ALA A 8 -0.55 -5.54 6.45
C ALA A 8 -0.34 -6.75 7.35
N ILE A 9 0.01 -7.90 6.80
CA ILE A 9 0.37 -9.09 7.58
C ILE A 9 1.90 -9.18 7.57
N GLN A 10 2.52 -9.13 8.74
CA GLN A 10 3.98 -9.24 8.82
C GLN A 10 4.46 -10.58 8.29
N CYS A 11 5.58 -10.59 7.60
CA CYS A 11 6.24 -11.79 7.09
C CYS A 11 7.68 -11.80 7.61
N PHE A 12 8.09 -12.92 8.18
CA PHE A 12 9.44 -13.13 8.64
C PHE A 12 9.87 -14.57 8.35
N GLU A 13 11.17 -14.80 8.27
CA GLU A 13 11.70 -16.17 8.19
C GLU A 13 11.85 -16.72 9.60
N ASP A 14 11.40 -17.96 9.81
CA ASP A 14 11.65 -18.68 11.05
C ASP A 14 13.11 -19.17 11.12
N GLU A 15 13.48 -19.81 12.24
CA GLU A 15 14.83 -20.37 12.45
C GLU A 15 15.21 -21.46 11.44
N ARG A 16 14.24 -21.98 10.67
CA ARG A 16 14.42 -23.01 9.63
C ARG A 16 14.45 -22.41 8.23
N GLY A 17 14.36 -21.08 8.10
CA GLY A 17 14.31 -20.37 6.82
C GLY A 17 12.95 -20.46 6.12
N HIS A 18 11.89 -20.85 6.81
CA HIS A 18 10.54 -20.85 6.26
C HIS A 18 9.86 -19.50 6.47
N GLU A 19 9.26 -19.00 5.40
CA GLU A 19 8.47 -17.79 5.45
C GLU A 19 7.21 -18.03 6.29
N THR A 20 7.09 -17.28 7.38
CA THR A 20 6.04 -17.38 8.37
C THR A 20 5.26 -16.08 8.45
N LEU A 21 3.95 -16.21 8.67
CA LEU A 21 3.04 -15.08 8.88
C LEU A 21 3.06 -14.66 10.34
N GLY A 22 3.27 -13.37 10.56
CA GLY A 22 3.22 -12.71 11.86
C GLY A 22 1.91 -11.98 12.13
N LEU A 23 2.03 -10.92 12.92
CA LEU A 23 0.88 -10.14 13.36
C LEU A 23 0.23 -9.37 12.20
N LEU A 24 -1.10 -9.30 12.25
CA LEU A 24 -1.85 -8.32 11.48
C LEU A 24 -1.54 -6.92 12.04
N SER A 25 -0.94 -6.11 11.19
CA SER A 25 -0.44 -4.77 11.47
C SER A 25 -1.12 -3.75 10.56
N GLN A 26 -0.89 -2.48 10.87
CA GLN A 26 -1.34 -1.37 10.03
C GLN A 26 -0.13 -0.53 9.62
N ILE A 27 -0.06 -0.18 8.34
CA ILE A 27 0.96 0.73 7.81
C ILE A 27 0.29 2.07 7.59
N GLY A 28 0.74 3.09 8.31
CA GLY A 28 0.17 4.43 8.26
C GLY A 28 0.48 5.20 6.97
N PRO A 29 -0.23 6.31 6.74
CA PRO A 29 0.09 7.23 5.64
C PRO A 29 1.50 7.81 5.79
N GLY A 30 2.07 8.30 4.70
CA GLY A 30 3.43 8.86 4.69
C GLY A 30 4.55 7.82 4.60
N ILE A 31 4.24 6.54 4.75
CA ILE A 31 5.23 5.46 4.65
C ILE A 31 5.45 5.06 3.20
N THR A 32 6.69 4.83 2.81
CA THR A 32 7.02 4.27 1.49
C THR A 32 7.01 2.74 1.56
N VAL A 33 6.21 2.14 0.68
CA VAL A 33 6.12 0.69 0.46
C VAL A 33 6.76 0.35 -0.88
N GLU A 34 7.64 -0.63 -0.88
CA GLU A 34 8.29 -1.15 -2.07
C GLU A 34 7.78 -2.57 -2.34
N ARG A 35 7.24 -2.84 -3.54
CA ARG A 35 6.88 -4.21 -3.91
C ARG A 35 8.17 -5.02 -4.10
N CYS A 36 8.30 -6.13 -3.39
CA CYS A 36 9.54 -6.93 -3.40
C CYS A 36 9.32 -8.41 -3.74
N GLY A 37 8.08 -8.87 -3.94
CA GLY A 37 7.81 -10.25 -4.32
C GLY A 37 6.33 -10.53 -4.57
N ALA A 38 6.05 -11.77 -4.99
CA ALA A 38 4.69 -12.28 -5.11
C ALA A 38 4.00 -12.29 -3.74
N GLY A 39 2.69 -12.08 -3.73
CA GLY A 39 1.89 -12.24 -2.52
C GLY A 39 1.72 -13.71 -2.13
N PHE A 40 1.05 -13.92 -1.00
CA PHE A 40 0.56 -15.24 -0.61
C PHE A 40 -0.45 -15.81 -1.65
N ASN A 41 -1.17 -14.93 -2.35
CA ASN A 41 -2.10 -15.25 -3.42
C ASN A 41 -2.25 -14.06 -4.38
N GLU A 42 -3.11 -14.20 -5.38
CA GLU A 42 -3.39 -13.18 -6.42
C GLU A 42 -3.95 -11.85 -5.88
N ARG A 43 -4.48 -11.84 -4.64
CA ARG A 43 -5.07 -10.65 -4.01
C ARG A 43 -4.08 -9.89 -3.13
N THR A 44 -2.91 -10.46 -2.88
CA THR A 44 -1.89 -9.90 -2.01
C THR A 44 -0.60 -9.67 -2.78
N VAL A 45 0.27 -8.82 -2.25
CA VAL A 45 1.62 -8.61 -2.76
C VAL A 45 2.58 -8.46 -1.60
N LYS A 46 3.79 -8.98 -1.75
CA LYS A 46 4.85 -8.79 -0.76
C LYS A 46 5.45 -7.41 -0.93
N VAL A 47 5.51 -6.66 0.16
CA VAL A 47 6.11 -5.34 0.23
C VAL A 47 7.17 -5.27 1.30
N ARG A 48 8.13 -4.36 1.12
CA ARG A 48 9.14 -4.00 2.10
C ARG A 48 8.83 -2.62 2.67
N VAL A 49 8.87 -2.52 4.00
CA VAL A 49 8.72 -1.27 4.76
C VAL A 49 9.75 -1.24 5.87
N ASN A 50 10.60 -0.21 5.89
CA ASN A 50 11.63 -0.03 6.93
C ASN A 50 12.48 -1.29 7.19
N GLY A 51 12.78 -2.07 6.13
CA GLY A 51 13.55 -3.32 6.23
C GLY A 51 12.75 -4.57 6.60
N HIS A 52 11.45 -4.44 6.92
CA HIS A 52 10.58 -5.58 7.22
C HIS A 52 9.69 -5.94 6.03
N HIS A 53 9.34 -7.22 5.92
CA HIS A 53 8.44 -7.74 4.89
C HIS A 53 7.01 -7.85 5.40
N TYR A 54 6.07 -7.51 4.51
CA TYR A 54 4.64 -7.61 4.77
C TYR A 54 3.90 -8.10 3.53
N PHE A 55 2.80 -8.82 3.72
CA PHE A 55 1.77 -8.97 2.70
C PHE A 55 0.71 -7.90 2.88
N VAL A 56 0.38 -7.20 1.79
CA VAL A 56 -0.71 -6.22 1.74
C VAL A 56 -1.65 -6.57 0.60
N PHE A 57 -2.91 -6.12 0.68
CA PHE A 57 -3.85 -6.33 -0.41
C PHE A 57 -3.53 -5.43 -1.60
N VAL A 58 -3.61 -5.98 -2.81
CA VAL A 58 -3.35 -5.23 -4.05
C VAL A 58 -4.29 -4.05 -4.19
N GLN A 59 -5.58 -4.24 -3.86
CA GLN A 59 -6.60 -3.19 -3.87
C GLN A 59 -6.22 -1.97 -3.00
N ASP A 60 -5.50 -2.20 -1.90
CA ASP A 60 -5.12 -1.13 -1.00
C ASP A 60 -4.05 -0.24 -1.64
N LEU A 61 -3.18 -0.80 -2.47
CA LEU A 61 -2.19 -0.05 -3.24
C LEU A 61 -2.81 0.63 -4.47
N GLU A 62 -3.75 -0.02 -5.16
CA GLU A 62 -4.44 0.54 -6.33
C GLU A 62 -5.32 1.73 -5.97
N ALA A 63 -6.05 1.64 -4.86
CA ALA A 63 -6.87 2.75 -4.36
C ALA A 63 -6.01 4.01 -4.10
N GLN A 64 -4.75 3.81 -3.72
CA GLN A 64 -3.81 4.91 -3.50
C GLN A 64 -3.27 5.50 -4.80
N ALA A 65 -2.99 4.67 -5.80
CA ALA A 65 -2.62 5.15 -7.13
C ALA A 65 -3.74 6.03 -7.72
N LYS A 66 -5.00 5.59 -7.61
CA LYS A 66 -6.17 6.39 -8.03
C LYS A 66 -6.31 7.70 -7.24
N ALA A 67 -6.07 7.69 -5.94
CA ALA A 67 -6.12 8.90 -5.11
C ALA A 67 -5.01 9.91 -5.44
N ALA A 68 -3.84 9.44 -5.88
CA ALA A 68 -2.75 10.31 -6.34
C ALA A 68 -3.07 10.96 -7.70
N ASP A 69 -3.75 10.24 -8.59
CA ASP A 69 -4.12 10.70 -9.92
C ASP A 69 -5.25 11.76 -9.89
N GLY A 70 -6.16 11.67 -8.92
CA GLY A 70 -7.30 12.59 -8.76
C GLY A 70 -6.99 14.00 -8.25
N LYS A 71 -5.71 14.37 -8.03
CA LYS A 71 -5.29 15.72 -7.58
C LYS A 71 -4.84 16.66 -8.71
N GLY A 72 -5.21 16.39 -9.96
CA GLY A 72 -5.00 17.29 -11.09
C GLY A 72 -6.31 17.66 -11.78
N GLY A 73 -6.97 18.75 -11.38
CA GLY A 73 -8.15 19.23 -12.10
C GLY A 73 -9.09 20.10 -11.28
N GLY A 74 -8.59 21.20 -10.73
CA GLY A 74 -9.47 22.29 -10.32
C GLY A 74 -10.13 22.90 -11.55
N PHE A 75 -11.35 22.47 -11.89
CA PHE A 75 -12.18 23.20 -12.84
C PHE A 75 -12.73 24.44 -12.13
N GLN A 76 -11.97 25.53 -12.12
CA GLN A 76 -12.51 26.86 -11.83
C GLN A 76 -13.31 27.31 -13.05
N ALA A 77 -14.61 27.03 -13.05
CA ALA A 77 -15.54 27.83 -13.84
C ALA A 77 -15.66 29.20 -13.15
N ARG A 78 -14.84 30.17 -13.56
CA ARG A 78 -15.02 31.58 -13.22
C ARG A 78 -15.62 32.34 -14.43
N ALA A 79 -16.80 32.89 -14.16
CA ALA A 79 -17.48 34.05 -14.76
C ALA A 79 -17.87 33.98 -16.26
N GLY A 80 -18.99 34.56 -16.68
CA GLY A 80 -19.79 35.59 -16.00
C GLY A 80 -21.19 35.76 -16.60
N PRO A 81 -21.95 36.74 -16.07
CA PRO A 81 -23.31 37.01 -16.49
C PRO A 81 -23.32 37.92 -17.74
N ALA A 82 -24.28 37.68 -18.63
CA ALA A 82 -24.94 38.69 -19.44
C ALA A 82 -26.29 38.12 -19.92
#